data_AF-A0A835A547-F1
#
_entry.id   AF-A0A835A547-F1
#
_cell.length_a   1.000
_cell.length_b   1.000
_cell.length_c   1.000
_cell.angle_alpha   90.00
_cell.angle_beta   90.00
_cell.angle_gamma   90.00
#
_symmetry.space_group_name_H-M   'P 1'
#
loop_
_entity.id
_entity.type
_entity.pdbx_description
1 polymer ?
#
loop_
_entity_poly.entity_id
_entity_poly.type
_entity_poly.pdbx_seq_one_letter_code
_entity_poly.pdbx_strand_id
1 'polypeptide(L)' 'MLLCCWQLWKRRNGMVFRQETLSLPQLLLQCKQDARAWSCRLPGDDVNISTQWCVFFLWQCKPALM' A
#
# COMPACT_ATOMS: atom_id res chain seq x y z
N MET A 1 -6.13 1.54 -6.86
CA MET A 1 -6.22 2.96 -6.42
C MET A 1 -6.95 3.14 -5.10
N LEU A 2 -8.14 2.56 -4.89
CA LEU A 2 -8.88 2.71 -3.62
C LEU A 2 -8.09 2.33 -2.35
N LEU A 3 -7.30 1.25 -2.39
CA LEU A 3 -6.45 0.83 -1.26
C LEU A 3 -5.41 1.89 -0.87
N CYS A 4 -4.84 2.61 -1.84
CA CYS A 4 -3.90 3.70 -1.57
C CYS A 4 -4.61 4.90 -0.94
N CYS A 5 -5.79 5.25 -1.46
CA CYS A 5 -6.62 6.32 -0.90
C CYS A 5 -7.04 6.00 0.53
N TRP A 6 -7.38 4.73 0.82
CA TRP A 6 -7.70 4.26 2.16
C TRP A 6 -6.51 4.37 3.12
N GLN A 7 -5.32 3.93 2.70
CA GLN A 7 -4.12 4.03 3.51
C GLN A 7 -3.69 5.49 3.75
N LEU A 8 -3.85 6.35 2.74
CA LEU A 8 -3.60 7.78 2.86
C LEU A 8 -4.58 8.45 3.84
N TRP A 9 -5.87 8.09 3.76
CA TRP A 9 -6.88 8.57 4.70
C TRP A 9 -6.55 8.12 6.13
N LYS A 10 -6.27 6.84 6.37
CA LYS A 10 -5.90 6.33 7.70
C LYS A 10 -4.69 7.07 8.27
N ARG A 11 -3.64 7.28 7.46
CA ARG A 11 -2.43 8.00 7.87
C ARG A 11 -2.68 9.48 8.15
N ARG A 12 -3.50 10.15 7.35
CA ARG A 12 -3.88 11.54 7.64
C ARG A 12 -4.61 11.67 8.97
N ASN A 13 -5.50 10.73 9.28
CA ASN A 13 -6.16 10.69 10.58
C ASN A 13 -5.18 10.33 11.71
N GLY A 14 -4.23 9.41 11.48
CA GLY A 14 -3.16 9.08 12.43
C GLY A 14 -2.28 10.28 12.77
N MET A 15 -1.94 11.12 11.79
CA MET A 15 -1.25 12.39 12.06
C MET A 15 -2.07 13.33 12.96
N VAL A 16 -3.33 13.57 12.58
CA VAL A 16 -4.20 14.54 13.26
C VAL A 16 -4.51 14.11 14.69
N PHE A 17 -4.77 12.82 14.91
CA PHE A 17 -5.22 12.31 16.21
C PHE A 17 -4.11 11.70 17.08
N ARG A 18 -3.00 11.24 16.49
CA ARG A 18 -1.95 10.47 17.18
C ARG A 18 -0.53 10.99 16.97
N GLN A 19 -0.36 12.10 16.24
CA GLN A 19 0.96 12.68 15.92
C GLN A 19 1.92 11.68 15.26
N GLU A 20 1.37 10.72 14.51
CA GLU A 20 2.17 9.76 13.74
C GLU A 20 2.98 10.46 12.65
N THR A 21 4.23 10.07 12.43
CA THR A 21 5.06 10.62 11.36
C THR A 21 4.71 9.99 10.01
N LEU A 22 4.58 10.82 8.97
CA LEU A 22 4.43 10.34 7.60
C LEU A 22 5.76 9.86 7.06
N SER A 23 5.89 8.54 6.89
CA SER A 23 6.89 8.00 5.97
C SER A 23 6.22 7.34 4.77
N LEU A 24 6.63 7.80 3.58
CA LEU A 24 6.21 7.23 2.30
C LEU A 24 6.58 5.75 2.16
N PRO A 25 7.77 5.28 2.59
CA PRO A 25 8.12 3.86 2.54
C PRO A 25 7.16 2.99 3.36
N GLN A 26 6.82 3.40 4.58
CA GLN A 26 5.86 2.63 5.38
C GLN A 26 4.45 2.66 4.77
N LEU A 27 4.04 3.77 4.13
CA LEU A 27 2.74 3.84 3.44
C LEU A 27 2.68 2.81 2.29
N LEU A 28 3.72 2.77 1.46
CA LEU A 28 3.82 1.85 0.33
C LEU A 28 3.88 0.39 0.80
N LEU A 29 4.59 0.11 1.89
CA LEU A 29 4.62 -1.22 2.51
C LEU A 29 3.22 -1.64 3.00
N GLN A 30 2.46 -0.74 3.63
CA GLN A 30 1.09 -1.00 4.05
C GLN A 30 0.15 -1.25 2.85
N CYS A 31 0.27 -0.46 1.78
CA CYS A 31 -0.47 -0.69 0.54
C CYS A 31 -0.18 -2.06 -0.08
N LYS A 32 1.08 -2.52 -0.04
CA LYS A 32 1.48 -3.87 -0.48
C LYS A 32 0.84 -4.96 0.37
N GLN A 33 0.89 -4.82 1.70
CA GLN A 33 0.30 -5.80 2.61
C GLN A 33 -1.21 -5.92 2.39
N ASP A 34 -1.89 -4.78 2.25
CA ASP A 34 -3.32 -4.74 1.95
C ASP A 34 -3.65 -5.36 0.58
N ALA A 35 -2.87 -5.05 -0.46
CA ALA A 35 -3.06 -5.64 -1.78
C ALA A 35 -2.95 -7.18 -1.70
N ARG A 36 -1.92 -7.69 -1.02
CA ARG A 36 -1.74 -9.14 -0.82
C ARG A 36 -2.90 -9.74 -0.01
N ALA A 37 -3.35 -9.08 1.04
CA ALA A 37 -4.49 -9.55 1.84
C ALA A 37 -5.81 -9.55 1.05
N TRP A 38 -5.92 -8.68 0.04
CA TRP A 38 -7.07 -8.64 -0.86
C TRP A 38 -7.03 -9.70 -1.97
N SER A 39 -5.87 -10.30 -2.25
CA SER A 39 -5.73 -11.33 -3.30
C SER A 39 -6.72 -12.48 -3.14
N CYS A 40 -7.02 -12.90 -1.91
CA CYS A 40 -7.95 -14.00 -1.63
C CYS A 40 -9.42 -13.65 -1.86
N ARG A 41 -9.75 -12.36 -2.08
CA ARG A 41 -11.11 -11.87 -2.33
C ARG A 41 -11.37 -11.62 -3.81
N LEU A 42 -10.35 -11.74 -4.65
CA LEU A 42 -10.47 -11.55 -6.09
C LEU A 42 -10.95 -12.85 -6.75
N PRO A 43 -11.77 -12.76 -7.81
CA PRO A 43 -12.00 -13.88 -8.71
C PRO A 43 -10.67 -14.47 -9.21
N GLY A 44 -10.63 -15.77 -9.51
CA GLY A 44 -9.40 -16.48 -9.87
C GLY A 44 -8.59 -15.80 -10.99
N ASP A 45 -9.29 -15.25 -11.99
CA ASP A 45 -8.67 -14.57 -13.13
C ASP A 45 -8.00 -13.24 -12.75
N ASP A 46 -8.44 -12.62 -11.65
CA ASP A 46 -7.98 -11.31 -11.20
C ASP A 46 -6.89 -11.38 -10.13
N VAL A 47 -6.53 -12.57 -9.62
CA VAL A 47 -5.50 -12.74 -8.59
C VAL A 47 -4.15 -12.14 -9.03
N ASN A 48 -3.85 -12.17 -10.34
CA ASN A 48 -2.64 -11.58 -10.90
C ASN A 48 -2.60 -10.05 -10.71
N ILE A 49 -3.74 -9.37 -10.69
CA ILE A 49 -3.83 -7.92 -10.46
C ILE A 49 -3.24 -7.55 -9.09
N SER A 50 -3.52 -8.35 -8.06
CA SER A 50 -2.93 -8.17 -6.74
C SER A 50 -1.40 -8.31 -6.77
N THR A 51 -0.87 -9.28 -7.51
CA THR A 51 0.57 -9.48 -7.67
C THR A 51 1.24 -8.29 -8.35
N GLN A 52 0.62 -7.76 -9.41
CA GLN A 52 1.11 -6.57 -10.10
C GLN A 52 1.15 -5.35 -9.18
N TRP A 53 0.13 -5.16 -8.33
CA TRP A 53 0.12 -4.08 -7.35
C TRP A 53 1.22 -4.24 -6.30
N CYS A 54 1.46 -5.47 -5.82
CA CYS A 54 2.55 -5.75 -4.88
C CYS A 54 3.93 -5.39 -5.48
N VAL A 55 4.14 -5.70 -6.76
CA VAL A 55 5.35 -5.33 -7.49
C VAL A 55 5.45 -3.82 -7.63
N PHE A 56 4.39 -3.14 -8.06
CA PHE A 56 4.35 -1.68 -8.20
C PHE A 56 4.73 -0.95 -6.90
N PHE A 57 4.17 -1.34 -5.75
CA PHE A 57 4.51 -0.74 -4.47
C PHE A 57 5.95 -1.03 -4.01
N LEU A 58 6.52 -2.18 -4.41
CA LEU A 58 7.92 -2.53 -4.16
C LEU A 58 8.89 -1.64 -4.96
N TRP A 59 8.60 -1.38 -6.24
CA TRP A 59 9.41 -0.47 -7.07
C TRP A 59 9.44 0.94 -6.50
N GLN A 60 8.29 1.41 -5.99
CA GLN A 60 8.19 2.75 -5.41
C GLN A 60 8.86 2.87 -4.03
N CYS A 61 9.17 1.75 -3.37
CA CYS A 61 9.77 1.70 -2.05
C CYS A 61 11.31 1.51 -2.08
N LYS A 62 11.94 1.42 -3.26
CA LYS A 62 13.41 1.40 -3.32
C LYS A 62 13.94 2.75 -2.84
N PRO A 63 14.81 2.78 -1.80
CA PRO A 63 15.59 3.99 -1.53
C PRO A 63 16.43 4.28 -2.78
N ALA A 64 16.55 5.55 -3.13
CA ALA A 64 17.51 6.00 -4.13
C ALA A 64 18.90 5.46 -3.75
N LEU A 65 19.29 4.37 -4.39
CA LEU A 65 20.63 3.80 -4.35
C LEU A 65 21.08 3.76 -5.81
N MET A 66 21.28 4.97 -6.32
CA MET A 66 22.16 5.35 -7.41
C MET A 66 22.65 6.77 -7.11
#